data_AF-A0AAD1RRT3-F1
#
_entry.id   AF-A0AAD1RRT3-F1
#
_cell.length_a   1.000
_cell.length_b   1.000
_cell.length_c   1.000
_cell.angle_alpha   90.00
_cell.angle_beta   90.00
_cell.angle_gamma   90.00
#
_symmetry.space_group_name_H-M   'P 1'
#
loop_
_entity.id
_entity.type
_entity.pdbx_description
1 polymer ?
#
loop_
_entity_poly.entity_id
_entity_poly.type
_entity_poly.pdbx_seq_one_letter_code
_entity_poly.pdbx_strand_id
1 'polypeptide(L)'
;MPKLQNTTYLKNYFCNHPTQRKTGVAILLASKLEFQEIDIMRDPQGRYLFLKGYLNKTCTLASIYVPNKGQAPFLRNILSKLQLFAEGTLILGGDFNVPLDLILDSSTGHSSIPQRSIRSIRRAIGDMDLVDCWRTLNPQTKDYTWYSALHNRYSRIDYVFIRQIGLPRLCTARIDPATWSDHGAVHITMESPLYRPAKWMCRLNEALL
;
A
#
# COMPACT_ATOMS: atom_id res chain seq x y z
N MET A 1 7.50 0.08 -24.55
CA MET A 1 7.68 0.00 -23.09
C MET A 1 8.81 0.94 -22.74
N PRO A 2 8.64 1.98 -21.89
CA PRO A 2 9.79 2.64 -21.32
C PRO A 2 10.55 1.57 -20.52
N LYS A 3 11.76 1.23 -20.96
CA LYS A 3 12.63 0.34 -20.18
C LYS A 3 13.12 1.18 -19.00
N LEU A 4 12.65 0.88 -17.79
CA LEU A 4 13.30 1.32 -16.56
C LEU A 4 14.72 0.73 -16.56
N GLN A 5 15.69 1.46 -17.11
CA GLN A 5 17.10 1.17 -16.94
C GLN A 5 17.52 1.77 -15.61
N ASN A 6 17.23 1.07 -14.51
CA ASN A 6 17.60 1.54 -13.18
C ASN A 6 18.37 0.46 -12.43
N THR A 7 19.66 0.72 -12.18
CA THR A 7 20.56 -0.13 -11.39
C THR A 7 20.13 -0.24 -9.92
N THR A 8 19.21 0.63 -9.47
CA THR A 8 18.67 0.66 -8.11
C THR A 8 17.63 -0.44 -7.87
N TYR A 9 16.91 -0.90 -8.90
CA TYR A 9 15.83 -1.89 -8.77
C TYR A 9 16.10 -3.07 -9.71
N LEU A 10 16.79 -4.09 -9.20
CA LEU A 10 17.17 -5.27 -9.99
C LEU A 10 15.99 -6.26 -10.15
N LYS A 11 15.11 -6.36 -9.16
CA LYS A 11 13.94 -7.25 -9.20
C LYS A 11 12.68 -6.44 -9.44
N ASN A 12 12.13 -6.60 -10.63
CA ASN A 12 10.98 -5.84 -11.10
C ASN A 12 9.87 -6.77 -11.57
N TYR A 13 8.69 -6.57 -11.02
CA TYR A 13 7.50 -7.35 -11.33
C TYR A 13 6.47 -6.44 -11.97
N PHE A 14 5.97 -6.83 -13.13
CA PHE A 14 5.00 -6.05 -13.88
C PHE A 14 3.78 -6.89 -14.23
N CYS A 15 2.65 -6.20 -14.33
CA CYS A 15 1.40 -6.75 -14.78
C CYS A 15 0.71 -5.65 -15.60
N ASN A 16 0.71 -5.80 -16.92
CA ASN A 16 0.18 -4.82 -17.87
C ASN A 16 -0.99 -5.42 -18.63
N HIS A 17 -1.93 -4.59 -19.05
CA HIS A 17 -2.97 -5.05 -19.94
C HIS A 17 -2.37 -5.44 -21.31
N PRO A 18 -2.74 -6.60 -21.87
CA PRO A 18 -2.07 -7.18 -23.03
C PRO A 18 -2.20 -6.34 -24.30
N THR A 19 -3.37 -5.72 -24.51
CA THR A 19 -3.70 -5.00 -25.77
C THR A 19 -3.90 -3.50 -25.62
N GLN A 20 -4.23 -2.98 -24.43
CA GLN A 20 -4.57 -1.57 -24.21
C GLN A 20 -3.56 -0.94 -23.25
N ARG A 21 -2.98 0.22 -23.60
CA ARG A 21 -2.12 1.01 -22.70
C ARG A 21 -2.95 1.80 -21.68
N LYS A 22 -3.86 1.12 -20.98
CA LYS A 22 -4.81 1.77 -20.05
C LYS A 22 -4.58 1.42 -18.58
N THR A 23 -3.93 0.28 -18.32
CA THR A 23 -3.78 -0.25 -16.96
C THR A 23 -2.44 -0.97 -16.86
N GLY A 24 -1.84 -0.87 -15.68
CA GLY A 24 -0.67 -1.63 -15.32
C GLY A 24 -0.30 -1.38 -13.86
N VAL A 25 0.18 -2.42 -13.20
CA VAL A 25 0.72 -2.35 -11.84
C VAL A 25 2.10 -2.96 -11.80
N ALA A 26 2.92 -2.48 -10.87
CA ALA A 26 4.28 -2.96 -10.69
C ALA A 26 4.65 -3.08 -9.22
N ILE A 27 5.57 -3.98 -8.91
CA ILE A 27 6.30 -4.05 -7.65
C ILE A 27 7.78 -4.03 -8.01
N LEU A 28 8.49 -3.02 -7.49
CA LEU A 28 9.92 -2.82 -7.71
C LEU A 28 10.63 -3.03 -6.38
N LEU A 29 11.62 -3.92 -6.37
CA LEU A 29 12.42 -4.20 -5.18
C LEU A 29 13.83 -3.68 -5.38
N ALA A 30 14.31 -2.93 -4.40
CA ALA A 30 15.66 -2.38 -4.43
C ALA A 30 16.70 -3.51 -4.53
N SER A 31 17.78 -3.28 -5.26
CA SER A 31 18.88 -4.25 -5.47
C SER A 31 19.49 -4.76 -4.17
N LYS A 32 19.55 -3.90 -3.15
CA LYS A 32 20.06 -4.23 -1.81
C LYS A 32 19.08 -5.02 -0.95
N LEU A 33 17.84 -5.21 -1.40
CA LEU A 33 16.82 -5.95 -0.66
C LEU A 33 16.93 -7.44 -0.98
N GLU A 34 17.37 -8.24 0.00
CA GLU A 34 17.42 -9.70 -0.10
C GLU A 34 16.02 -10.31 -0.01
N PHE A 35 15.24 -10.18 -1.08
CA PHE A 35 13.92 -10.79 -1.20
C PHE A 35 14.01 -12.09 -1.99
N GLN A 36 13.53 -13.20 -1.42
CA GLN A 36 13.40 -14.48 -2.13
C GLN A 36 11.96 -14.67 -2.58
N GLU A 37 11.72 -14.75 -3.89
CA GLU A 37 10.39 -14.98 -4.46
C GLU A 37 9.95 -16.43 -4.23
N ILE A 38 8.69 -16.61 -3.85
CA ILE A 38 8.06 -17.92 -3.66
C ILE A 38 6.94 -18.13 -4.68
N ASP A 39 6.03 -17.16 -4.80
CA ASP A 39 4.89 -17.27 -5.71
C ASP A 39 4.43 -15.87 -6.17
N ILE A 40 3.77 -15.82 -7.32
CA ILE A 40 3.33 -14.59 -7.95
C ILE A 40 1.99 -14.76 -8.65
N MET A 41 1.02 -13.91 -8.28
CA MET A 41 -0.29 -13.86 -8.91
C MET A 41 -0.42 -12.56 -9.70
N ARG A 42 -0.71 -12.68 -11.00
CA ARG A 42 -0.84 -11.55 -11.93
C ARG A 42 -2.26 -11.49 -12.49
N ASP A 43 -2.79 -10.28 -12.60
CA ASP A 43 -4.05 -10.04 -13.28
C ASP A 43 -3.87 -9.97 -14.81
N PRO A 44 -4.59 -10.76 -15.61
CA PRO A 44 -4.54 -10.60 -17.06
C PRO A 44 -4.94 -9.21 -17.57
N GLN A 45 -5.67 -8.42 -16.78
CA GLN A 45 -6.08 -7.06 -17.14
C GLN A 45 -5.16 -5.96 -16.56
N GLY A 46 -4.05 -6.32 -15.90
CA GLY A 46 -3.09 -5.35 -15.38
C GLY A 46 -3.59 -4.53 -14.18
N ARG A 47 -4.52 -5.07 -13.37
CA ARG A 47 -5.13 -4.35 -12.25
C ARG A 47 -4.61 -4.76 -10.87
N TYR A 48 -4.01 -5.94 -10.74
CA TYR A 48 -3.38 -6.35 -9.49
C TYR A 48 -2.17 -7.25 -9.75
N LEU A 49 -1.26 -7.21 -8.79
CA LEU A 49 -0.05 -8.01 -8.74
C LEU A 49 0.21 -8.37 -7.29
N PHE A 50 0.20 -9.65 -6.98
CA PHE A 50 0.56 -10.16 -5.66
C PHE A 50 1.88 -10.93 -5.77
N LEU A 51 2.78 -10.65 -4.86
CA LEU A 51 4.10 -11.26 -4.78
C LEU A 51 4.26 -11.82 -3.38
N LYS A 52 4.36 -13.15 -3.28
CA LYS A 52 4.69 -13.86 -2.05
C LYS A 52 6.19 -14.16 -2.05
N GLY A 53 6.83 -13.95 -0.92
CA GLY A 53 8.23 -14.28 -0.77
C GLY A 53 8.72 -14.19 0.66
N TYR A 54 10.04 -14.25 0.80
CA TYR A 54 10.72 -14.18 2.07
C TYR A 54 11.57 -12.90 2.14
N LEU A 55 11.33 -12.10 3.17
CA LEU A 55 12.14 -10.96 3.56
C LEU A 55 12.37 -11.02 5.07
N ASN A 56 13.40 -11.78 5.49
CA ASN A 56 13.66 -12.21 6.88
C ASN A 56 12.55 -13.06 7.53
N LYS A 57 11.31 -12.91 7.07
CA LYS A 57 10.11 -13.71 7.40
C LYS A 57 9.26 -13.79 6.14
N THR A 58 8.36 -14.77 6.09
CA THR A 58 7.35 -14.85 5.03
C THR A 58 6.54 -13.57 4.96
N CYS A 59 6.39 -13.02 3.76
CA CYS A 59 5.63 -11.81 3.52
C CYS A 59 4.97 -11.84 2.15
N THR A 60 3.92 -11.03 2.02
CA THR A 60 3.18 -10.82 0.79
C THR A 60 3.14 -9.33 0.49
N LEU A 61 3.57 -8.96 -0.71
CA LEU A 61 3.46 -7.61 -1.24
C LEU A 61 2.36 -7.62 -2.30
N ALA A 62 1.39 -6.72 -2.19
CA ALA A 62 0.28 -6.60 -3.12
C ALA A 62 0.20 -5.17 -3.65
N SER A 63 0.06 -5.04 -4.97
CA SER A 63 -0.18 -3.79 -5.67
C SER A 63 -1.49 -3.88 -6.42
N ILE A 64 -2.38 -2.90 -6.24
CA ILE A 64 -3.68 -2.86 -6.91
C ILE A 64 -3.98 -1.51 -7.56
N TYR A 65 -4.77 -1.55 -8.64
CA TYR A 65 -5.33 -0.38 -9.30
C TYR A 65 -6.82 -0.60 -9.58
N VAL A 66 -7.66 0.00 -8.75
CA VAL A 66 -9.12 -0.20 -8.80
C VAL A 66 -9.73 0.65 -9.92
N PRO A 67 -10.67 0.11 -10.73
CA PRO A 67 -11.33 0.88 -11.78
C PRO A 67 -12.26 1.97 -11.24
N ASN A 68 -12.41 3.06 -11.99
CA ASN A 68 -13.33 4.18 -11.67
C ASN A 68 -14.82 3.81 -11.60
N LYS A 69 -15.20 2.62 -12.07
CA LYS A 69 -16.57 2.09 -12.03
C LYS A 69 -16.55 0.70 -11.43
N GLY A 70 -17.52 0.40 -10.58
CA GLY A 70 -17.65 -0.93 -9.97
C GLY A 70 -16.59 -1.21 -8.89
N GLN A 71 -16.11 -0.18 -8.19
CA GLN A 71 -15.06 -0.27 -7.17
C GLN A 71 -15.38 -1.32 -6.10
N ALA A 72 -16.58 -1.28 -5.53
CA ALA A 72 -16.95 -2.16 -4.43
C ALA A 72 -16.99 -3.67 -4.78
N PRO A 73 -17.66 -4.12 -5.86
CA PRO A 73 -17.58 -5.54 -6.25
C PRO A 73 -16.16 -5.94 -6.66
N PHE A 74 -15.40 -5.06 -7.31
CA PHE A 74 -14.03 -5.33 -7.71
C PHE A 74 -13.10 -5.54 -6.50
N LEU A 75 -13.11 -4.60 -5.56
CA LEU A 75 -12.31 -4.68 -4.34
C LEU A 75 -12.65 -5.91 -3.51
N ARG A 76 -13.93 -6.23 -3.32
CA ARG A 76 -14.32 -7.45 -2.59
C ARG A 76 -13.74 -8.72 -3.21
N ASN A 77 -13.85 -8.86 -4.54
CA ASN A 77 -13.29 -10.01 -5.25
C ASN A 77 -11.77 -10.12 -5.06
N ILE A 78 -11.05 -9.00 -5.23
CA ILE A 78 -9.60 -8.96 -5.09
C ILE A 78 -9.13 -9.21 -3.67
N LEU A 79 -9.81 -8.63 -2.67
CA LEU A 79 -9.51 -8.88 -1.26
C LEU A 79 -9.73 -10.36 -0.91
N SER A 80 -10.80 -10.99 -1.39
CA SER A 80 -10.99 -12.44 -1.21
C SER A 80 -9.89 -13.27 -1.85
N LYS A 81 -9.45 -12.94 -3.08
CA LYS A 81 -8.32 -13.61 -3.73
C LYS A 81 -7.02 -13.41 -2.96
N LEU A 82 -6.75 -12.18 -2.52
CA LEU A 82 -5.57 -11.84 -1.75
C LEU A 82 -5.56 -12.55 -0.41
N GLN A 83 -6.70 -12.72 0.26
CA GLN A 83 -6.79 -13.46 1.51
C GLN A 83 -6.37 -14.92 1.35
N LEU A 84 -6.72 -15.56 0.23
CA LEU A 84 -6.32 -16.95 -0.07
C LEU A 84 -4.84 -17.05 -0.48
N PHE A 85 -4.32 -16.03 -1.17
CA PHE A 85 -2.94 -16.01 -1.64
C PHE A 85 -1.95 -15.63 -0.52
N ALA A 86 -2.32 -14.67 0.33
CA ALA A 86 -1.41 -14.00 1.23
C ALA A 86 -0.96 -14.87 2.41
N GLU A 87 0.31 -14.73 2.74
CA GLU A 87 0.96 -15.43 3.84
C GLU A 87 1.91 -14.50 4.59
N GLY A 88 2.02 -14.71 5.90
CA GLY A 88 2.88 -13.91 6.77
C GLY A 88 2.47 -12.44 6.85
N THR A 89 3.45 -11.53 6.81
CA THR A 89 3.19 -10.08 6.80
C THR A 89 2.67 -9.65 5.45
N LEU A 90 1.47 -9.09 5.39
CA LEU A 90 0.88 -8.56 4.15
C LEU A 90 0.99 -7.02 4.13
N ILE A 91 1.55 -6.49 3.04
CA ILE A 91 1.54 -5.07 2.70
C ILE A 91 0.77 -4.92 1.37
N LEU A 92 -0.32 -4.17 1.39
CA LEU A 92 -1.17 -3.89 0.22
C LEU A 92 -1.10 -2.40 -0.08
N GLY A 93 -0.53 -2.02 -1.22
CA GLY A 93 -0.50 -0.65 -1.71
C GLY A 93 -1.30 -0.48 -2.99
N GLY A 94 -1.79 0.72 -3.26
CA GLY A 94 -2.35 1.03 -4.56
C GLY A 94 -3.34 2.18 -4.57
N ASP A 95 -3.86 2.45 -5.76
CA ASP A 95 -4.96 3.38 -6.01
C ASP A 95 -6.29 2.64 -5.93
N PHE A 96 -7.08 2.98 -4.93
CA PHE A 96 -8.37 2.37 -4.65
C PHE A 96 -9.52 3.09 -5.37
N ASN A 97 -9.31 4.30 -5.90
CA ASN A 97 -10.36 5.13 -6.48
C ASN A 97 -11.61 5.29 -5.56
N VAL A 98 -11.43 5.18 -4.25
CA VAL A 98 -12.48 5.30 -3.22
C VAL A 98 -11.95 6.05 -1.98
N PRO A 99 -12.58 7.15 -1.54
CA PRO A 99 -12.36 7.70 -0.21
C PRO A 99 -13.05 6.81 0.85
N LEU A 100 -12.29 6.27 1.80
CA LEU A 100 -12.81 5.31 2.79
C LEU A 100 -13.50 5.99 3.98
N ASP A 101 -13.04 7.16 4.37
CA ASP A 101 -13.73 8.03 5.32
C ASP A 101 -14.15 9.32 4.65
N LEU A 102 -15.45 9.53 4.41
CA LEU A 102 -15.89 10.73 3.68
C LEU A 102 -15.56 12.03 4.42
N ILE A 103 -15.47 12.01 5.75
CA ILE A 103 -15.22 13.23 6.54
C ILE A 103 -13.75 13.63 6.47
N LEU A 104 -12.86 12.63 6.45
CA LEU A 104 -11.42 12.85 6.53
C LEU A 104 -10.69 12.71 5.18
N ASP A 105 -11.22 11.89 4.27
CA ASP A 105 -10.60 11.53 2.98
C ASP A 105 -11.24 12.26 1.79
N SER A 106 -12.23 13.13 2.02
CA SER A 106 -12.81 14.01 1.01
C SER A 106 -12.89 15.44 1.53
N SER A 107 -12.41 16.41 0.75
CA SER A 107 -12.46 17.83 1.15
C SER A 107 -13.89 18.38 1.27
N THR A 108 -14.87 17.69 0.68
CA THR A 108 -16.28 18.13 0.67
C THR A 108 -17.21 17.26 1.51
N GLY A 109 -16.73 16.14 2.07
CA GLY A 109 -17.63 15.18 2.72
C GLY A 109 -18.42 14.28 1.76
N HIS A 110 -18.25 14.44 0.45
CA HIS A 110 -19.03 13.73 -0.57
C HIS A 110 -18.18 12.80 -1.44
N SER A 111 -18.82 11.76 -1.97
CA SER A 111 -18.27 10.84 -2.97
C SER A 111 -19.37 10.44 -3.97
N SER A 112 -19.00 10.16 -5.22
CA SER A 112 -19.91 9.56 -6.20
C SER A 112 -20.28 8.11 -5.86
N ILE A 113 -19.52 7.48 -4.95
CA ILE A 113 -19.74 6.11 -4.52
C ILE A 113 -20.77 6.10 -3.37
N PRO A 114 -21.82 5.26 -3.44
CA PRO A 114 -22.79 5.14 -2.37
C PRO A 114 -22.15 4.76 -1.03
N GLN A 115 -22.57 5.41 0.06
CA GLN A 115 -22.02 5.14 1.40
C GLN A 115 -22.13 3.67 1.82
N ARG A 116 -23.20 2.97 1.41
CA ARG A 116 -23.35 1.52 1.65
C ARG A 116 -22.21 0.70 1.04
N SER A 117 -21.73 1.11 -0.13
CA SER A 117 -20.64 0.47 -0.85
C SER A 117 -19.31 0.74 -0.16
N ILE A 118 -19.08 1.98 0.30
CA ILE A 118 -17.90 2.33 1.10
C ILE A 118 -17.86 1.53 2.41
N ARG A 119 -19.00 1.41 3.12
CA ARG A 119 -19.11 0.57 4.32
C ARG A 119 -18.80 -0.89 4.04
N SER A 120 -19.30 -1.42 2.92
CA SER A 120 -19.00 -2.80 2.51
C SER A 120 -17.53 -3.02 2.18
N ILE A 121 -16.86 -2.02 1.57
CA ILE A 121 -15.41 -2.08 1.32
C ILE A 121 -14.64 -2.05 2.65
N ARG A 122 -14.97 -1.13 3.56
CA ARG A 122 -14.34 -1.05 4.89
C ARG A 122 -14.46 -2.37 5.66
N ARG A 123 -15.64 -3.00 5.59
CA ARG A 123 -15.84 -4.33 6.19
C ARG A 123 -14.91 -5.37 5.58
N ALA A 124 -14.85 -5.46 4.24
CA ALA A 124 -13.97 -6.42 3.57
C ALA A 124 -12.47 -6.18 3.88
N ILE A 125 -12.05 -4.93 4.06
CA ILE A 125 -10.70 -4.59 4.51
C ILE A 125 -10.48 -5.07 5.96
N GLY A 126 -11.45 -4.81 6.84
CA GLY A 126 -11.41 -5.26 8.25
C GLY A 126 -11.41 -6.78 8.40
N ASP A 127 -12.16 -7.50 7.58
CA ASP A 127 -12.20 -8.98 7.58
C ASP A 127 -10.84 -9.63 7.24
N MET A 128 -9.90 -8.86 6.67
CA MET A 128 -8.52 -9.28 6.38
C MET A 128 -7.48 -8.79 7.40
N ASP A 129 -7.95 -8.18 8.50
CA ASP A 129 -7.14 -7.48 9.50
C ASP A 129 -6.22 -6.42 8.89
N LEU A 130 -6.66 -5.76 7.81
CA LEU A 130 -5.88 -4.73 7.15
C LEU A 130 -6.10 -3.37 7.83
N VAL A 131 -4.99 -2.71 8.14
CA VAL A 131 -4.95 -1.41 8.81
C VAL A 131 -4.32 -0.38 7.89
N ASP A 132 -4.96 0.78 7.75
CA ASP A 132 -4.44 1.92 6.99
C ASP A 132 -3.24 2.53 7.74
N CYS A 133 -2.05 2.43 7.15
CA CYS A 133 -0.82 2.90 7.79
C CYS A 133 -0.84 4.40 8.05
N TRP A 134 -1.29 5.18 7.06
CA TRP A 134 -1.27 6.63 7.16
C TRP A 134 -2.29 7.11 8.17
N ARG A 135 -3.52 6.57 8.13
CA ARG A 135 -4.57 6.93 9.08
C ARG A 135 -4.24 6.53 10.51
N THR A 136 -3.49 5.44 10.71
CA THR A 136 -3.10 5.00 12.05
C THR A 136 -2.17 6.00 12.74
N LEU A 137 -1.21 6.56 12.01
CA LEU A 137 -0.30 7.58 12.54
C LEU A 137 -0.88 9.00 12.47
N ASN A 138 -1.93 9.21 11.67
CA ASN A 138 -2.59 10.50 11.47
C ASN A 138 -4.13 10.39 11.63
N PRO A 139 -4.66 10.08 12.83
CA PRO A 139 -6.06 9.69 12.99
C PRO A 139 -7.07 10.75 12.58
N GLN A 140 -6.78 12.03 12.80
CA GLN A 140 -7.69 13.15 12.53
C GLN A 140 -7.18 14.11 11.44
N THR A 141 -5.94 13.94 10.98
CA THR A 141 -5.34 14.81 9.96
C THR A 141 -6.07 14.64 8.64
N LYS A 142 -6.33 15.75 7.94
CA LYS A 142 -6.86 15.74 6.58
C LYS A 142 -5.71 16.06 5.63
N ASP A 143 -5.42 15.11 4.76
CA ASP A 143 -4.45 15.24 3.68
C ASP A 143 -4.89 14.32 2.54
N TYR A 144 -4.46 14.62 1.32
CA TYR A 144 -5.07 14.08 0.11
C TYR A 144 -4.01 13.64 -0.89
N THR A 145 -4.32 12.56 -1.60
CA THR A 145 -3.41 12.00 -2.61
C THR A 145 -3.81 12.44 -4.02
N TRP A 146 -5.02 12.94 -4.25
CA TRP A 146 -5.48 13.29 -5.59
C TRP A 146 -6.38 14.52 -5.61
N TYR A 147 -6.30 15.29 -6.70
CA TYR A 147 -7.14 16.46 -6.97
C TYR A 147 -7.96 16.29 -8.26
N SER A 148 -9.28 16.44 -8.15
CA SER A 148 -10.20 16.50 -9.28
C SER A 148 -10.40 17.94 -9.73
N ALA A 149 -9.84 18.30 -10.90
CA ALA A 149 -10.11 19.62 -11.50
C ALA A 149 -11.58 19.81 -11.86
N LEU A 150 -12.24 18.77 -12.41
CA LEU A 150 -13.64 18.83 -12.84
C LEU A 150 -14.61 19.12 -11.69
N HIS A 151 -14.30 18.61 -10.50
CA HIS A 151 -15.16 18.74 -9.32
C HIS A 151 -14.58 19.68 -8.26
N ASN A 152 -13.45 20.34 -8.56
CA ASN A 152 -12.69 21.19 -7.66
C ASN A 152 -12.57 20.58 -6.24
N ARG A 153 -12.06 19.34 -6.17
CA ARG A 153 -12.12 18.54 -4.95
C ARG A 153 -10.85 17.75 -4.73
N TYR A 154 -10.39 17.71 -3.49
CA TYR A 154 -9.33 16.82 -3.04
C TYR A 154 -9.91 15.55 -2.44
N SER A 155 -9.29 14.41 -2.74
CA SER A 155 -9.64 13.11 -2.16
C SER A 155 -8.39 12.31 -1.84
N ARG A 156 -8.44 11.53 -0.76
CA ARG A 156 -7.44 10.51 -0.46
C ARG A 156 -7.96 9.18 -1.00
N ILE A 157 -7.31 8.68 -2.04
CA ILE A 157 -7.72 7.46 -2.76
C ILE A 157 -6.58 6.45 -2.93
N ASP A 158 -5.36 6.85 -2.58
CA ASP A 158 -4.19 5.99 -2.58
C ASP A 158 -3.89 5.57 -1.14
N TYR A 159 -3.68 4.28 -0.93
CA TYR A 159 -3.54 3.70 0.39
C TYR A 159 -2.38 2.72 0.45
N VAL A 160 -1.76 2.64 1.63
CA VAL A 160 -0.89 1.54 2.01
C VAL A 160 -1.48 0.90 3.27
N PHE A 161 -1.94 -0.33 3.12
CA PHE A 161 -2.43 -1.16 4.19
C PHE A 161 -1.37 -2.16 4.62
N ILE A 162 -1.36 -2.46 5.91
CA ILE A 162 -0.62 -3.60 6.48
C ILE A 162 -1.56 -4.47 7.27
N ARG A 163 -1.33 -5.78 7.25
CA ARG A 163 -2.04 -6.68 8.17
C ARG A 163 -1.64 -6.37 9.61
N GLN A 164 -2.58 -6.45 10.55
CA GLN A 164 -2.42 -6.11 11.97
C GLN A 164 -1.13 -6.65 12.61
N ILE A 165 -0.69 -7.85 12.24
CA ILE A 165 0.57 -8.46 12.71
C ILE A 165 1.83 -7.64 12.39
N GLY A 166 1.81 -6.85 11.32
CA GLY A 166 2.90 -5.98 10.91
C GLY A 166 2.87 -4.58 11.55
N LEU A 167 1.75 -4.21 12.19
CA LEU A 167 1.53 -2.86 12.72
C LEU A 167 2.58 -2.42 13.75
N PRO A 168 3.06 -3.27 14.69
CA PRO A 168 4.08 -2.86 15.66
C PRO A 168 5.40 -2.40 15.03
N ARG A 169 5.64 -2.73 13.75
CA ARG A 169 6.85 -2.34 13.02
C ARG A 169 6.67 -1.05 12.23
N LEU A 170 5.47 -0.47 12.16
CA LEU A 170 5.23 0.77 11.43
C LEU A 170 5.85 1.96 12.19
N CYS A 171 6.80 2.66 11.55
CA CYS A 171 7.49 3.79 12.18
C CYS A 171 6.91 5.13 11.71
N THR A 172 6.80 5.34 10.40
CA THR A 172 6.31 6.59 9.81
C THR A 172 5.39 6.33 8.63
N ALA A 173 4.48 7.27 8.35
CA ALA A 173 3.63 7.28 7.18
C ALA A 173 3.37 8.73 6.77
N ARG A 174 3.65 9.08 5.51
CA ARG A 174 3.47 10.43 4.98
C ARG A 174 2.93 10.40 3.55
N ILE A 175 2.30 11.50 3.14
CA ILE A 175 1.87 11.73 1.77
C ILE A 175 2.78 12.83 1.22
N ASP A 176 3.46 12.54 0.12
CA ASP A 176 4.33 13.50 -0.55
C ASP A 176 3.51 14.26 -1.61
N PRO A 177 3.83 15.55 -1.90
CA PRO A 177 3.14 16.31 -2.92
C PRO A 177 3.20 15.64 -4.30
N ALA A 178 2.13 15.79 -5.06
CA ALA A 178 2.01 15.36 -6.45
C ALA A 178 2.94 16.16 -7.39
N THR A 179 4.22 15.78 -7.49
CA THR A 179 5.21 16.45 -8.35
C THR A 179 5.41 15.78 -9.71
N TRP A 180 5.25 14.45 -9.78
CA TRP A 180 5.54 13.64 -10.97
C TRP A 180 4.29 13.06 -11.65
N SER A 181 3.18 13.00 -10.92
CA SER A 181 1.86 12.52 -11.33
C SER A 181 0.81 13.42 -10.70
N ASP A 182 -0.43 13.33 -11.16
CA ASP A 182 -1.62 13.86 -10.52
C ASP A 182 -1.96 13.19 -9.17
N HIS A 183 -1.23 12.13 -8.80
CA HIS A 183 -1.29 11.48 -7.49
C HIS A 183 -0.06 11.78 -6.63
N GLY A 184 -0.29 12.09 -5.35
CA GLY A 184 0.72 12.18 -4.31
C GLY A 184 1.11 10.79 -3.80
N ALA A 185 2.41 10.56 -3.63
CA ALA A 185 2.92 9.25 -3.23
C ALA A 185 2.73 9.02 -1.72
N VAL A 186 2.26 7.84 -1.35
CA VAL A 186 2.16 7.41 0.06
C VAL A 186 3.42 6.66 0.45
N HIS A 187 4.19 7.20 1.39
CA HIS A 187 5.43 6.61 1.89
C HIS A 187 5.24 6.09 3.30
N ILE A 188 5.65 4.84 3.52
CA ILE A 188 5.75 4.27 4.87
C ILE A 188 7.18 3.83 5.16
N THR A 189 7.57 3.87 6.42
CA THR A 189 8.79 3.22 6.89
C THR A 189 8.43 2.20 7.96
N MET A 190 9.12 1.07 7.93
CA MET A 190 8.93 0.00 8.89
C MET A 190 10.27 -0.43 9.47
N GLU A 191 10.29 -0.73 10.76
CA GLU A 191 11.45 -1.28 11.43
C GLU A 191 11.80 -2.64 10.82
N SER A 192 13.07 -2.86 10.50
CA SER A 192 13.57 -4.16 10.07
C SER A 192 13.71 -5.07 11.29
N PRO A 193 13.35 -6.37 11.22
CA PRO A 193 13.56 -7.28 12.34
C PRO A 193 15.05 -7.45 12.69
N LEU A 194 15.94 -7.07 11.78
CA LEU A 194 17.39 -7.15 11.92
C LEU A 194 18.04 -5.87 12.46
N TYR A 195 17.31 -4.75 12.56
CA TYR A 195 17.90 -3.49 13.03
C TYR A 195 17.57 -3.26 14.50
N ARG A 196 18.36 -3.88 15.39
CA ARG A 196 18.57 -3.30 16.72
C ARG A 196 19.69 -2.28 16.53
N PRO A 197 19.47 -0.95 16.66
CA PRO A 197 20.61 -0.08 16.88
C PRO A 197 21.34 -0.65 18.08
N ALA A 198 22.66 -0.82 17.99
CA ALA A 198 23.45 -1.25 19.13
C ALA A 198 23.08 -0.32 20.30
N LYS A 199 22.34 -0.84 21.29
CA LYS A 199 22.22 -0.16 22.57
C LYS A 199 23.64 -0.18 23.09
N TRP A 200 24.33 0.94 22.95
CA TRP A 200 25.51 1.24 23.74
C TRP A 200 25.04 1.25 25.19
N MET A 201 25.05 0.08 25.80
CA MET A 201 24.89 -0.06 27.23
C MET A 201 26.22 0.40 27.80
N CYS A 202 26.35 1.71 28.05
CA CYS A 202 27.39 2.23 28.93
C CYS A 202 27.18 1.56 30.29
N ARG A 203 27.85 0.43 30.54
CA ARG A 203 28.02 -0.08 31.88
C ARG A 203 29.04 0.86 32.54
N LEU A 204 28.59 1.63 33.52
CA LEU A 204 29.50 2.26 34.46
C LEU A 204 30.26 1.12 35.16
N ASN A 205 31.58 1.16 35.11
CA ASN A 205 32.39 0.21 35.87
C ASN A 205 32.39 0.67 37.32
N GLU A 206 31.61 0.02 38.19
CA GLU A 206 31.56 0.36 39.63
C GLU A 206 32.87 0.06 40.36
N ALA A 207 33.83 -0.60 39.71
CA ALA A 207 35.18 -0.81 40.23
C ALA A 207 36.07 0.45 40.21
N LEU A 208 35.53 1.61 39.82
CA LEU A 208 36.20 2.92 39.88
C LEU A 208 35.51 3.90 40.86
N LEU A 209 34.61 3.39 41.71
CA LEU A 209 34.08 4.10 42.87
C LEU A 209 34.78 3.61 44.16
#